data_AF-A0A177MNC6-F1
#
_entry.id   AF-A0A177MNC6-F1
#
_cell.length_a   1.000
_cell.length_b   1.000
_cell.length_c   1.000
_cell.angle_alpha   90.00
_cell.angle_beta   90.00
_cell.angle_gamma   90.00
#
_symmetry.space_group_name_H-M   'P 1'
#
loop_
_entity.id
_entity.type
_entity.pdbx_description
1 polymer ?
#
loop_
_entity_poly.entity_id
_entity_poly.type
_entity_poly.pdbx_seq_one_letter_code
_entity_poly.pdbx_strand_id
1 'polypeptide(L)'
;MKNSFFLVIPQQKNDPQLSASFTDDALRQWIAELPTANPGLAARLFYELLGELISVEMPAAKRLHALELLRDSFYLIDDYLRSRLIKFGFPKGESEKKIFGLACAIERQFTIGYWSVVKDLTRREIGWLQGKSTALAIQRTIRGLSRIVISHYMMSYPVPDWIWIDLHSLYKLAVKLDKAGSKVADQGGIFSKLSSVEDSYKQILLLSLAYPSGLMQKEFQLVYEFLEKISDFLQIETKPVAEQAVQCAILMDEDLPPAFLLNTTPTDRRSDSAMLYLNLTKLGKVIKQADKLCSKEEARFSSLEIDKNNHQKLSAELFDYLMQRWQGREPQGTVYFADRLDRYVAIGLETTYDLLETGRPGLETSLEIRAETDSERALSCHFHKEGVLSIGSLVSFRKIDAMPQQRSLGVVCKILLPKQDSKLIFEVMVIAAQAFPVAYQALEADTDAERKKALIYGTRDNEGEKSFIIMDSFRLKDGDLLRMFMGHENFPIILNGRRNIGLGYWQFECRRILDDVIPTQNKKKGYDFI
;
A
#
# COMPACT_ATOMS: atom_id res chain seq x y z
N MET A 1 7.33 22.61 -20.39
CA MET A 1 6.73 21.40 -20.97
C MET A 1 5.83 21.82 -22.14
N LYS A 2 6.08 21.34 -23.36
CA LYS A 2 5.24 21.67 -24.54
C LYS A 2 4.21 20.58 -24.85
N ASN A 3 4.60 19.32 -24.64
CA ASN A 3 3.77 18.13 -24.80
C ASN A 3 3.98 17.22 -23.59
N SER A 4 2.97 16.40 -23.31
CA SER A 4 3.04 15.26 -22.39
C SER A 4 3.15 14.00 -23.24
N PHE A 5 3.94 13.03 -22.76
CA PHE A 5 4.12 11.75 -23.45
C PHE A 5 3.05 10.72 -23.05
N PHE A 6 2.54 10.78 -21.80
CA PHE A 6 1.50 9.89 -21.31
C PHE A 6 0.07 10.42 -21.55
N LEU A 7 -0.15 11.72 -21.28
CA LEU A 7 -1.43 12.43 -21.43
C LEU A 7 -1.60 13.01 -22.83
N VAL A 8 -1.69 12.12 -23.82
CA VAL A 8 -1.96 12.52 -25.21
C VAL A 8 -3.38 13.06 -25.32
N ILE A 9 -3.50 14.36 -25.62
CA ILE A 9 -4.78 15.01 -25.90
C ILE A 9 -5.30 14.47 -27.23
N PRO A 10 -6.51 13.87 -27.27
CA PRO A 10 -7.08 13.38 -28.52
C PRO A 10 -7.38 14.54 -29.48
N GLN A 11 -7.63 14.22 -30.75
CA GLN A 11 -8.07 15.22 -31.70
C GLN A 11 -9.35 15.89 -31.21
N GLN A 12 -9.32 17.23 -31.11
CA GLN A 12 -10.47 18.01 -30.72
C GLN A 12 -11.30 18.40 -31.94
N LYS A 13 -12.61 18.33 -31.81
CA LYS A 13 -13.58 18.66 -32.86
C LYS A 13 -14.31 19.94 -32.49
N ASN A 14 -14.49 20.81 -33.48
CA ASN A 14 -15.39 21.95 -33.35
C ASN A 14 -16.84 21.46 -33.48
N ASP A 15 -17.47 21.19 -32.34
CA ASP A 15 -18.86 20.76 -32.22
C ASP A 15 -19.59 21.65 -31.22
N PRO A 16 -20.28 22.70 -31.69
CA PRO A 16 -21.01 23.62 -30.82
C PRO A 16 -22.13 22.96 -30.02
N GLN A 17 -22.77 21.91 -30.57
CA GLN A 17 -23.85 21.19 -29.89
C GLN A 17 -23.29 20.41 -28.71
N LEU A 18 -22.23 19.64 -28.94
CA LEU A 18 -21.55 18.92 -27.87
C LEU A 18 -20.95 19.87 -26.82
N SER A 19 -20.39 21.00 -27.26
CA SER A 19 -19.90 22.04 -26.34
C SER A 19 -21.01 22.60 -25.46
N ALA A 20 -22.26 22.67 -25.94
CA ALA A 20 -23.41 23.15 -25.17
C ALA A 20 -23.81 22.19 -24.03
N SER A 21 -23.52 20.89 -24.16
CA SER A 21 -23.70 19.90 -23.09
C SER A 21 -22.77 20.12 -21.89
N PHE A 22 -21.73 20.94 -22.04
CA PHE A 22 -20.76 21.29 -21.00
C PHE A 22 -20.99 22.71 -20.41
N THR A 23 -22.22 23.22 -20.45
CA THR A 23 -22.63 24.41 -19.69
C THR A 23 -22.83 24.06 -18.22
N ASP A 24 -22.83 25.06 -17.33
CA ASP A 24 -23.02 24.84 -15.88
C ASP A 24 -24.37 24.12 -15.63
N ASP A 25 -25.46 24.64 -16.17
CA ASP A 25 -26.81 24.05 -15.99
C ASP A 25 -26.90 22.61 -16.53
N ALA A 26 -26.40 22.36 -17.75
CA ALA A 26 -26.43 21.03 -18.35
C ALA A 26 -25.59 20.03 -17.56
N LEU A 27 -24.41 20.43 -17.09
CA LEU A 27 -23.55 19.57 -16.27
C LEU A 27 -24.15 19.29 -14.90
N ARG A 28 -24.73 20.29 -14.23
CA ARG A 28 -25.41 20.09 -12.95
C ARG A 28 -26.59 19.13 -13.09
N GLN A 29 -27.37 19.27 -14.15
CA GLN A 29 -28.45 18.34 -14.45
C GLN A 29 -27.92 16.93 -14.67
N TRP A 30 -26.89 16.77 -15.51
CA TRP A 30 -26.27 15.47 -15.77
C TRP A 30 -25.74 14.82 -14.49
N ILE A 31 -25.08 15.59 -13.60
CA ILE A 31 -24.59 15.11 -12.31
C ILE A 31 -25.76 14.66 -11.41
N ALA A 32 -26.87 15.40 -11.39
CA ALA A 32 -28.05 15.04 -10.60
C ALA A 32 -28.75 13.77 -11.10
N GLU A 33 -28.65 13.47 -12.39
CA GLU A 33 -29.21 12.28 -13.03
C GLU A 33 -28.29 11.04 -12.93
N LEU A 34 -27.05 11.21 -12.45
CA LEU A 34 -26.10 10.12 -12.31
C LEU A 34 -26.63 9.03 -11.37
N PRO A 35 -26.63 7.73 -11.76
CA PRO A 35 -27.27 6.68 -10.99
C PRO A 35 -26.42 6.28 -9.78
N THR A 36 -26.52 7.04 -8.69
CA THR A 36 -25.76 6.82 -7.44
C THR A 36 -26.01 5.44 -6.82
N ALA A 37 -27.20 4.86 -7.02
CA ALA A 37 -27.54 3.50 -6.58
C ALA A 37 -26.89 2.39 -7.43
N ASN A 38 -26.34 2.71 -8.60
CA ASN A 38 -25.57 1.79 -9.43
C ASN A 38 -24.20 2.39 -9.80
N PRO A 39 -23.21 2.32 -8.88
CA PRO A 39 -21.90 2.91 -9.09
C PRO A 39 -21.15 2.37 -10.31
N GLY A 40 -21.42 1.12 -10.73
CA GLY A 40 -20.84 0.55 -11.94
C GLY A 40 -21.35 1.21 -13.22
N LEU A 41 -22.67 1.46 -13.30
CA LEU A 41 -23.26 2.21 -14.40
C LEU A 41 -22.81 3.69 -14.38
N ALA A 42 -22.78 4.30 -13.20
CA ALA A 42 -22.29 5.67 -13.02
C ALA A 42 -20.85 5.83 -13.52
N ALA A 43 -19.95 4.89 -13.19
CA ALA A 43 -18.57 4.89 -13.66
C ALA A 43 -18.48 4.83 -15.19
N ARG A 44 -19.30 3.98 -15.83
CA ARG A 44 -19.36 3.88 -17.30
C ARG A 44 -19.86 5.18 -17.95
N LEU A 45 -20.96 5.74 -17.48
CA LEU A 45 -21.51 7.00 -18.01
C LEU A 45 -20.52 8.15 -17.84
N PHE A 46 -19.83 8.20 -16.70
CA PHE A 46 -18.80 9.20 -16.45
C PHE A 46 -17.60 9.05 -17.38
N TYR A 47 -17.16 7.81 -17.64
CA TYR A 47 -16.12 7.53 -18.64
C TYR A 47 -16.53 8.03 -20.05
N GLU A 48 -17.78 7.78 -20.46
CA GLU A 48 -18.30 8.25 -21.74
C GLU A 48 -18.32 9.80 -21.82
N LEU A 49 -18.85 10.48 -20.79
CA LEU A 49 -18.85 11.94 -20.68
C LEU A 49 -17.44 12.55 -20.73
N LEU A 50 -16.47 11.96 -20.02
CA LEU A 50 -15.09 12.44 -20.03
C LEU A 50 -14.45 12.31 -21.41
N GLY A 51 -14.74 11.23 -22.14
CA GLY A 51 -14.32 11.03 -23.52
C GLY A 51 -14.81 12.16 -24.43
N GLU A 52 -16.09 12.52 -24.31
CA GLU A 52 -16.68 13.66 -25.02
C GLU A 52 -15.99 14.97 -24.64
N LEU A 53 -15.86 15.25 -23.33
CA LEU A 53 -15.26 16.47 -22.80
C LEU A 53 -13.85 16.71 -23.36
N ILE A 54 -12.99 15.71 -23.38
CA ILE A 54 -11.60 15.87 -23.87
C ILE A 54 -11.49 15.98 -25.40
N SER A 55 -12.53 15.56 -26.12
CA SER A 55 -12.59 15.53 -27.59
C SER A 55 -13.27 16.74 -28.24
N VAL A 56 -13.92 17.62 -27.46
CA VAL A 56 -14.57 18.82 -28.00
C VAL A 56 -13.68 20.06 -27.83
N GLU A 57 -13.65 20.96 -28.80
CA GLU A 57 -12.99 22.26 -28.68
C GLU A 57 -13.79 23.20 -27.76
N MET A 58 -13.11 23.83 -26.79
CA MET A 58 -13.72 24.85 -25.94
C MET A 58 -12.66 25.74 -25.27
N PRO A 59 -13.01 26.96 -24.84
CA PRO A 59 -12.09 27.84 -24.12
C PRO A 59 -11.56 27.20 -22.83
N ALA A 60 -10.29 27.45 -22.50
CA ALA A 60 -9.62 26.87 -21.32
C ALA A 60 -10.38 27.17 -20.01
N ALA A 61 -10.95 28.37 -19.87
CA ALA A 61 -11.75 28.74 -18.70
C ALA A 61 -13.04 27.91 -18.57
N LYS A 62 -13.74 27.67 -19.70
CA LYS A 62 -14.95 26.83 -19.74
C LYS A 62 -14.61 25.38 -19.38
N ARG A 63 -13.52 24.85 -19.95
CA ARG A 63 -13.03 23.49 -19.66
C ARG A 63 -12.66 23.32 -18.19
N LEU A 64 -11.90 24.26 -17.62
CA LEU A 64 -11.49 24.21 -16.22
C LEU A 64 -12.70 24.25 -15.29
N HIS A 65 -13.69 25.09 -15.59
CA HIS A 65 -14.92 25.17 -14.82
C HIS A 65 -15.72 23.85 -14.87
N ALA A 66 -15.92 23.28 -16.06
CA ALA A 66 -16.58 21.97 -16.23
C ALA A 66 -15.87 20.86 -15.44
N LEU A 67 -14.54 20.82 -15.47
CA LEU A 67 -13.76 19.82 -14.71
C LEU A 67 -13.88 19.98 -13.20
N GLU A 68 -13.88 21.22 -12.68
CA GLU A 68 -14.04 21.46 -11.25
C GLU A 68 -15.48 21.16 -10.78
N LEU A 69 -16.51 21.34 -11.63
CA LEU A 69 -17.88 20.89 -11.34
C LEU A 69 -18.00 19.36 -11.25
N LEU A 70 -17.31 18.63 -12.12
CA LEU A 70 -17.33 17.16 -12.16
C LEU A 70 -16.46 16.50 -11.09
N ARG A 71 -15.69 17.28 -10.33
CA ARG A 71 -14.62 16.77 -9.47
C ARG A 71 -15.11 15.90 -8.31
N ASP A 72 -16.22 16.26 -7.69
CA ASP A 72 -16.78 15.47 -6.59
C ASP A 72 -17.32 14.13 -7.10
N SER A 73 -18.00 14.13 -8.25
CA SER A 73 -18.44 12.89 -8.92
C SER A 73 -17.24 12.01 -9.33
N PHE A 74 -16.15 12.61 -9.81
CA PHE A 74 -14.90 11.89 -10.09
C PHE A 74 -14.39 11.18 -8.83
N TYR A 75 -14.28 11.88 -7.69
CA TYR A 75 -13.78 11.26 -6.46
C TYR A 75 -14.69 10.14 -5.94
N LEU A 76 -16.01 10.33 -5.98
CA LEU A 76 -16.96 9.28 -5.58
C LEU A 76 -16.81 8.00 -6.42
N ILE A 77 -16.66 8.16 -7.74
CA ILE A 77 -16.49 7.04 -8.67
C ILE A 77 -15.12 6.39 -8.49
N ASP A 78 -14.05 7.19 -8.40
CA ASP A 78 -12.68 6.71 -8.24
C ASP A 78 -12.52 5.94 -6.92
N ASP A 79 -13.02 6.47 -5.81
CA ASP A 79 -12.99 5.81 -4.51
C ASP A 79 -13.79 4.51 -4.51
N TYR A 80 -14.95 4.48 -5.17
CA TYR A 80 -15.71 3.24 -5.36
C TYR A 80 -14.89 2.19 -6.12
N LEU A 81 -14.30 2.54 -7.26
CA LEU A 81 -13.52 1.60 -8.06
C LEU A 81 -12.28 1.11 -7.30
N ARG A 82 -11.54 2.01 -6.63
CA ARG A 82 -10.38 1.66 -5.80
C ARG A 82 -10.73 0.77 -4.61
N SER A 83 -11.88 1.01 -3.95
CA SER A 83 -12.34 0.16 -2.84
C SER A 83 -12.57 -1.30 -3.26
N ARG A 84 -12.89 -1.54 -4.54
CA ARG A 84 -13.02 -2.89 -5.09
C ARG A 84 -11.66 -3.56 -5.29
N LEU A 85 -10.60 -2.78 -5.57
CA LEU A 85 -9.26 -3.30 -5.82
C LEU A 85 -8.57 -3.80 -4.54
N ILE A 86 -8.99 -3.37 -3.35
CA ILE A 86 -8.31 -3.72 -2.08
C ILE A 86 -8.93 -4.91 -1.33
N LYS A 87 -10.01 -5.51 -1.86
CA LYS A 87 -10.79 -6.54 -1.13
C LYS A 87 -10.10 -7.88 -0.99
N PHE A 88 -9.27 -8.26 -1.96
CA PHE A 88 -8.64 -9.56 -2.05
C PHE A 88 -7.13 -9.41 -2.21
N GLY A 89 -6.35 -10.41 -1.83
CA GLY A 89 -4.92 -10.44 -2.11
C GLY A 89 -4.59 -10.60 -3.60
N PHE A 90 -3.44 -11.18 -3.85
CA PHE A 90 -2.91 -11.54 -5.16
C PHE A 90 -2.92 -13.07 -5.36
N PRO A 91 -3.02 -13.57 -6.61
CA PRO A 91 -3.22 -12.81 -7.84
C PRO A 91 -4.65 -12.23 -7.90
N LYS A 92 -4.81 -11.20 -8.71
CA LYS A 92 -6.10 -10.53 -8.92
C LYS A 92 -6.93 -11.27 -9.96
N GLY A 93 -8.23 -11.34 -9.74
CA GLY A 93 -9.16 -11.93 -10.68
C GLY A 93 -9.43 -11.04 -11.90
N GLU A 94 -10.09 -11.61 -12.90
CA GLU A 94 -10.46 -10.89 -14.12
C GLU A 94 -11.42 -9.72 -13.84
N SER A 95 -12.24 -9.83 -12.79
CA SER A 95 -13.12 -8.74 -12.35
C SER A 95 -12.31 -7.53 -11.88
N GLU A 96 -11.35 -7.73 -10.97
CA GLU A 96 -10.50 -6.67 -10.44
C GLU A 96 -9.61 -6.06 -11.54
N LYS A 97 -9.10 -6.87 -12.47
CA LYS A 97 -8.33 -6.36 -13.63
C LYS A 97 -9.18 -5.44 -14.52
N LYS A 98 -10.44 -5.80 -14.80
CA LYS A 98 -11.37 -4.95 -15.56
C LYS A 98 -11.70 -3.66 -14.82
N ILE A 99 -11.94 -3.75 -13.51
CA ILE A 99 -12.19 -2.58 -12.65
C ILE A 99 -10.97 -1.65 -12.64
N PHE A 100 -9.77 -2.21 -12.51
CA PHE A 100 -8.52 -1.44 -12.58
C PHE A 100 -8.36 -0.75 -13.93
N GLY A 101 -8.63 -1.45 -15.03
CA GLY A 101 -8.61 -0.86 -16.38
C GLY A 101 -9.56 0.33 -16.50
N LEU A 102 -10.79 0.20 -16.01
CA LEU A 102 -11.77 1.30 -16.01
C LEU A 102 -11.32 2.47 -15.12
N ALA A 103 -10.81 2.21 -13.92
CA ALA A 103 -10.29 3.24 -13.01
C ALA A 103 -9.17 4.06 -13.67
N CYS A 104 -8.14 3.39 -14.17
CA CYS A 104 -7.03 4.03 -14.88
C CYS A 104 -7.50 4.82 -16.12
N ALA A 105 -8.52 4.32 -16.83
CA ALA A 105 -9.05 5.01 -18.00
C ALA A 105 -9.78 6.33 -17.62
N ILE A 106 -10.62 6.29 -16.58
CA ILE A 106 -11.30 7.49 -16.03
C ILE A 106 -10.28 8.49 -15.48
N GLU A 107 -9.35 8.03 -14.63
CA GLU A 107 -8.28 8.86 -14.08
C GLU A 107 -7.48 9.55 -15.18
N ARG A 108 -7.09 8.80 -16.22
CA ARG A 108 -6.34 9.33 -17.36
C ARG A 108 -7.14 10.36 -18.14
N GLN A 109 -8.39 10.09 -18.51
CA GLN A 109 -9.21 11.04 -19.27
C GLN A 109 -9.48 12.32 -18.48
N PHE A 110 -9.80 12.21 -17.20
CA PHE A 110 -10.00 13.37 -16.34
C PHE A 110 -8.72 14.23 -16.25
N THR A 111 -7.56 13.57 -16.13
CA THR A 111 -6.25 14.23 -16.09
C THR A 111 -5.90 14.89 -17.43
N ILE A 112 -6.23 14.28 -18.58
CA ILE A 112 -6.09 14.88 -19.92
C ILE A 112 -6.90 16.18 -20.01
N GLY A 113 -8.08 16.23 -19.40
CA GLY A 113 -8.88 17.45 -19.30
C GLY A 113 -8.10 18.62 -18.68
N TYR A 114 -7.52 18.42 -17.49
CA TYR A 114 -6.71 19.45 -16.83
C TYR A 114 -5.42 19.76 -17.58
N TRP A 115 -4.76 18.74 -18.14
CA TRP A 115 -3.58 18.94 -18.97
C TRP A 115 -3.88 19.81 -20.20
N SER A 116 -5.04 19.64 -20.82
CA SER A 116 -5.48 20.50 -21.94
C SER A 116 -5.58 21.96 -21.51
N VAL A 117 -6.10 22.22 -20.30
CA VAL A 117 -6.14 23.58 -19.71
C VAL A 117 -4.72 24.12 -19.48
N VAL A 118 -3.82 23.32 -18.89
CA VAL A 118 -2.41 23.72 -18.68
C VAL A 118 -1.77 24.10 -20.01
N LYS A 119 -1.92 23.26 -21.03
CA LYS A 119 -1.36 23.49 -22.36
C LYS A 119 -1.86 24.82 -22.92
N ASP A 120 -3.17 25.06 -22.90
CA ASP A 120 -3.76 26.27 -23.48
C ASP A 120 -3.39 27.56 -22.74
N LEU A 121 -3.41 27.53 -21.39
CA LEU A 121 -3.04 28.69 -20.57
C LEU A 121 -1.55 29.05 -20.68
N THR A 122 -0.69 28.08 -21.00
CA THR A 122 0.77 28.28 -21.08
C THR A 122 1.31 28.41 -22.51
N ARG A 123 0.43 28.47 -23.53
CA ARG A 123 0.83 28.74 -24.93
C ARG A 123 1.44 30.12 -25.13
N ARG A 124 1.00 31.11 -24.35
CA ARG A 124 1.44 32.52 -24.40
C ARG A 124 1.91 32.97 -23.02
N GLU A 125 2.43 34.18 -22.93
CA GLU A 125 2.73 34.78 -21.62
C GLU A 125 1.47 34.84 -20.75
N ILE A 126 1.64 34.47 -19.49
CA ILE A 126 0.54 34.31 -18.55
C ILE A 126 0.19 35.67 -17.97
N GLY A 127 -1.02 36.15 -18.27
CA GLY A 127 -1.56 37.34 -17.62
C GLY A 127 -1.88 37.09 -16.13
N TRP A 128 -1.93 38.15 -15.33
CA TRP A 128 -2.19 38.07 -13.88
C TRP A 128 -3.49 37.29 -13.54
N LEU A 129 -4.56 37.51 -14.30
CA LEU A 129 -5.85 36.83 -14.14
C LEU A 129 -5.78 35.30 -14.40
N GLN A 130 -4.84 34.85 -15.23
CA GLN A 130 -4.66 33.44 -15.56
C GLN A 130 -3.75 32.71 -14.57
N GLY A 131 -3.02 33.44 -13.71
CA GLY A 131 -2.04 32.86 -12.79
C GLY A 131 -2.66 31.85 -11.82
N LYS A 132 -3.81 32.16 -11.22
CA LYS A 132 -4.53 31.25 -10.31
C LYS A 132 -5.02 29.99 -11.02
N SER A 133 -5.65 30.15 -12.18
CA SER A 133 -6.14 29.04 -13.00
C SER A 133 -5.01 28.13 -13.49
N THR A 134 -3.84 28.71 -13.79
CA THR A 134 -2.67 27.94 -14.21
C THR A 134 -2.11 27.09 -13.06
N ALA A 135 -1.91 27.68 -11.88
CA ALA A 135 -1.46 26.94 -10.71
C ALA A 135 -2.43 25.80 -10.36
N LEU A 136 -3.73 26.09 -10.41
CA LEU A 136 -4.79 25.12 -10.19
C LEU A 136 -4.70 23.96 -11.20
N ALA A 137 -4.69 24.26 -12.49
CA ALA A 137 -4.65 23.23 -13.53
C ALA A 137 -3.40 22.35 -13.43
N ILE A 138 -2.20 22.93 -13.20
CA ILE A 138 -0.96 22.15 -13.05
C ILE A 138 -1.06 21.23 -11.81
N GLN A 139 -1.53 21.76 -10.69
CA GLN A 139 -1.68 20.99 -9.46
C GLN A 139 -2.65 19.81 -9.66
N ARG A 140 -3.77 20.03 -10.35
CA ARG A 140 -4.75 18.99 -10.68
C ARG A 140 -4.18 17.94 -11.62
N THR A 141 -3.39 18.34 -12.62
CA THR A 141 -2.71 17.39 -13.51
C THR A 141 -1.71 16.51 -12.74
N ILE A 142 -0.90 17.09 -11.85
CA ILE A 142 0.02 16.31 -10.99
C ILE A 142 -0.77 15.31 -10.15
N ARG A 143 -1.85 15.74 -9.47
CA ARG A 143 -2.68 14.82 -8.68
C ARG A 143 -3.33 13.72 -9.49
N GLY A 144 -3.77 14.03 -10.71
CA GLY A 144 -4.32 13.04 -11.63
C GLY A 144 -3.30 11.96 -12.01
N LEU A 145 -2.07 12.36 -12.33
CA LEU A 145 -0.96 11.43 -12.56
C LEU A 145 -0.62 10.63 -11.29
N SER A 146 -0.58 11.27 -10.12
CA SER A 146 -0.36 10.60 -8.82
C SER A 146 -1.40 9.51 -8.57
N ARG A 147 -2.68 9.75 -8.89
CA ARG A 147 -3.75 8.75 -8.77
C ARG A 147 -3.49 7.51 -9.63
N ILE A 148 -3.03 7.71 -10.86
CA ILE A 148 -2.67 6.59 -11.76
C ILE A 148 -1.50 5.79 -11.18
N VAL A 149 -0.46 6.46 -10.68
CA VAL A 149 0.66 5.80 -9.99
C VAL A 149 0.18 4.98 -8.80
N ILE A 150 -0.68 5.55 -7.94
CA ILE A 150 -1.25 4.86 -6.78
C ILE A 150 -2.04 3.62 -7.21
N SER A 151 -2.86 3.72 -8.26
CA SER A 151 -3.62 2.56 -8.79
C SER A 151 -2.72 1.42 -9.22
N HIS A 152 -1.60 1.72 -9.89
CA HIS A 152 -0.63 0.69 -10.29
C HIS A 152 0.07 0.07 -9.08
N TYR A 153 0.48 0.89 -8.11
CA TYR A 153 1.06 0.40 -6.86
C TYR A 153 0.12 -0.50 -6.05
N MET A 154 -1.16 -0.13 -5.94
CA MET A 154 -2.19 -0.97 -5.29
C MET A 154 -2.30 -2.34 -5.95
N MET A 155 -2.14 -2.40 -7.28
CA MET A 155 -2.17 -3.65 -8.05
C MET A 155 -0.81 -4.35 -8.12
N SER A 156 0.23 -3.84 -7.45
CA SER A 156 1.62 -4.31 -7.60
C SER A 156 2.10 -4.36 -9.06
N TYR A 157 1.49 -3.52 -9.91
CA TYR A 157 1.82 -3.37 -11.30
C TYR A 157 2.88 -2.28 -11.46
N PRO A 158 3.75 -2.40 -12.48
CA PRO A 158 4.69 -1.35 -12.81
C PRO A 158 3.94 -0.10 -13.26
N VAL A 159 4.47 1.07 -12.86
CA VAL A 159 3.96 2.36 -13.32
C VAL A 159 4.12 2.44 -14.85
N PRO A 160 3.11 2.94 -15.58
CA PRO A 160 3.21 3.14 -17.02
C PRO A 160 4.36 4.07 -17.38
N ASP A 161 4.98 3.76 -18.52
CA ASP A 161 6.04 4.58 -19.07
C ASP A 161 5.55 6.02 -19.27
N TRP A 162 6.47 6.95 -19.11
CA TRP A 162 6.36 8.40 -19.26
C TRP A 162 5.62 9.18 -18.16
N ILE A 163 5.05 8.52 -17.16
CA ILE A 163 4.35 9.23 -16.09
C ILE A 163 5.32 10.06 -15.23
N TRP A 164 6.51 9.54 -14.91
CA TRP A 164 7.46 10.24 -14.05
C TRP A 164 8.05 11.45 -14.77
N ILE A 165 8.40 11.32 -16.05
CA ILE A 165 8.90 12.47 -16.80
C ILE A 165 7.84 13.57 -16.94
N ASP A 166 6.56 13.22 -17.06
CA ASP A 166 5.46 14.18 -17.10
C ASP A 166 5.27 14.86 -15.74
N LEU A 167 5.32 14.12 -14.63
CA LEU A 167 5.30 14.67 -13.26
C LEU A 167 6.45 15.68 -13.04
N HIS A 168 7.68 15.28 -13.36
CA HIS A 168 8.87 16.13 -13.25
C HIS A 168 8.76 17.38 -14.13
N SER A 169 8.25 17.22 -15.36
CA SER A 169 8.08 18.32 -16.32
C SER A 169 7.02 19.33 -15.90
N LEU A 170 5.94 18.88 -15.26
CA LEU A 170 4.90 19.74 -14.69
C LEU A 170 5.43 20.53 -13.49
N TYR A 171 6.21 19.90 -12.61
CA TYR A 171 6.86 20.61 -11.51
C TYR A 171 7.85 21.66 -12.02
N LYS A 172 8.74 21.30 -12.97
CA LYS A 172 9.66 22.25 -13.64
C LYS A 172 8.91 23.43 -14.25
N LEU A 173 7.77 23.17 -14.90
CA LEU A 173 6.91 24.21 -15.46
C LEU A 173 6.39 25.14 -14.38
N ALA A 174 5.87 24.61 -13.26
CA ALA A 174 5.36 25.44 -12.17
C ALA A 174 6.43 26.29 -11.50
N VAL A 175 7.65 25.76 -11.33
CA VAL A 175 8.80 26.53 -10.82
C VAL A 175 9.14 27.67 -11.78
N LYS A 176 9.24 27.39 -13.08
CA LYS A 176 9.52 28.41 -14.11
C LYS A 176 8.49 29.54 -14.14
N LEU A 177 7.23 29.24 -13.85
CA LEU A 177 6.12 30.19 -13.86
C LEU A 177 5.91 30.90 -12.51
N ASP A 178 6.75 30.62 -11.50
CA ASP A 178 6.57 31.08 -10.12
C ASP A 178 5.17 30.71 -9.57
N LYS A 179 4.78 29.45 -9.77
CA LYS A 179 3.50 28.87 -9.31
C LYS A 179 3.65 27.63 -8.45
N ALA A 180 4.88 27.12 -8.26
CA ALA A 180 5.13 25.91 -7.49
C ALA A 180 4.52 25.98 -6.06
N GLY A 181 4.74 27.07 -5.34
CA GLY A 181 4.21 27.30 -4.00
C GLY A 181 2.85 28.00 -3.94
N SER A 182 2.22 28.32 -5.08
CA SER A 182 0.92 28.99 -5.10
C SER A 182 -0.16 28.08 -4.51
N LYS A 183 -0.80 28.52 -3.42
CA LYS A 183 -1.89 27.77 -2.78
C LYS A 183 -3.17 27.88 -3.61
N VAL A 184 -3.80 26.74 -3.84
CA VAL A 184 -5.06 26.60 -4.56
C VAL A 184 -6.08 25.88 -3.68
N ALA A 185 -7.36 26.19 -3.89
CA ALA A 185 -8.44 25.54 -3.17
C ALA A 185 -8.44 24.04 -3.45
N ASP A 186 -8.64 23.25 -2.41
CA ASP A 186 -8.55 21.81 -2.47
C ASP A 186 -9.45 21.16 -1.42
N GLN A 187 -10.75 21.15 -1.73
CA GLN A 187 -11.76 20.70 -0.77
C GLN A 187 -11.70 19.20 -0.45
N GLY A 188 -11.00 18.41 -1.26
CA GLY A 188 -10.75 16.99 -1.01
C GLY A 188 -9.52 16.71 -0.12
N GLY A 189 -8.78 17.73 0.31
CA GLY A 189 -7.72 17.56 1.30
C GLY A 189 -8.30 17.32 2.69
N ILE A 190 -7.79 16.31 3.40
CA ILE A 190 -8.33 15.93 4.71
C ILE A 190 -7.84 16.89 5.80
N PHE A 191 -6.59 17.36 5.67
CA PHE A 191 -5.94 18.18 6.69
C PHE A 191 -5.88 19.65 6.31
N SER A 192 -5.76 19.95 5.01
CA SER A 192 -5.78 21.30 4.50
C SER A 192 -6.74 21.44 3.33
N LYS A 193 -7.59 22.48 3.39
CA LYS A 193 -8.42 22.89 2.24
C LYS A 193 -7.63 23.67 1.18
N LEU A 194 -6.32 23.80 1.36
CA LEU A 194 -5.40 24.50 0.48
C LEU A 194 -4.15 23.63 0.24
N SER A 195 -3.81 23.39 -1.01
CA SER A 195 -2.57 22.72 -1.40
C SER A 195 -1.88 23.49 -2.53
N SER A 196 -0.61 23.21 -2.78
CA SER A 196 0.15 23.78 -3.90
C SER A 196 0.58 22.70 -4.89
N VAL A 197 1.14 23.14 -6.02
CA VAL A 197 1.77 22.23 -6.99
C VAL A 197 2.91 21.46 -6.33
N GLU A 198 3.73 22.16 -5.56
CA GLU A 198 4.87 21.56 -4.85
C GLU A 198 4.42 20.55 -3.79
N ASP A 199 3.37 20.84 -3.03
CA ASP A 199 2.84 19.91 -2.02
C ASP A 199 2.39 18.59 -2.69
N SER A 200 1.68 18.69 -3.81
CA SER A 200 1.18 17.52 -4.54
C SER A 200 2.31 16.71 -5.19
N TYR A 201 3.36 17.38 -5.64
CA TYR A 201 4.56 16.73 -6.17
C TYR A 201 5.35 16.02 -5.06
N LYS A 202 5.60 16.67 -3.92
CA LYS A 202 6.27 16.06 -2.76
C LYS A 202 5.54 14.81 -2.25
N GLN A 203 4.21 14.82 -2.22
CA GLN A 203 3.42 13.66 -1.80
C GLN A 203 3.71 12.43 -2.67
N ILE A 204 3.68 12.54 -4.00
CA ILE A 204 3.91 11.38 -4.86
C ILE A 204 5.38 10.92 -4.84
N LEU A 205 6.33 11.85 -4.68
CA LEU A 205 7.74 11.51 -4.44
C LEU A 205 7.88 10.65 -3.16
N LEU A 206 7.31 11.10 -2.04
CA LEU A 206 7.35 10.38 -0.78
C LEU A 206 6.68 9.01 -0.83
N LEU A 207 5.56 8.88 -1.55
CA LEU A 207 4.88 7.60 -1.70
C LEU A 207 5.77 6.60 -2.46
N SER A 208 6.43 7.04 -3.53
CA SER A 208 7.35 6.16 -4.27
C SER A 208 8.54 5.71 -3.40
N LEU A 209 9.01 6.58 -2.50
CA LEU A 209 10.06 6.27 -1.53
C LEU A 209 9.55 5.42 -0.35
N ALA A 210 8.24 5.19 -0.21
CA ALA A 210 7.68 4.33 0.83
C ALA A 210 7.80 2.83 0.49
N TYR A 211 8.44 2.48 -0.63
CA TYR A 211 8.52 1.12 -1.16
C TYR A 211 7.14 0.46 -1.25
N PRO A 212 6.30 0.88 -2.21
CA PRO A 212 4.92 0.40 -2.38
C PRO A 212 4.75 -1.12 -2.37
N SER A 213 5.75 -1.86 -2.85
CA SER A 213 5.76 -3.33 -2.86
C SER A 213 5.69 -3.97 -1.47
N GLY A 214 5.98 -3.23 -0.39
CA GLY A 214 5.90 -3.67 1.01
C GLY A 214 4.72 -3.08 1.79
N LEU A 215 3.81 -2.38 1.11
CA LEU A 215 2.57 -1.85 1.69
C LEU A 215 1.40 -2.79 1.42
N MET A 216 0.50 -2.95 2.39
CA MET A 216 -0.78 -3.59 2.14
C MET A 216 -1.67 -2.68 1.29
N GLN A 217 -2.58 -3.27 0.53
CA GLN A 217 -3.48 -2.52 -0.34
C GLN A 217 -4.34 -1.47 0.39
N LYS A 218 -4.78 -1.79 1.61
CA LYS A 218 -5.52 -0.87 2.46
C LYS A 218 -4.68 0.29 3.02
N GLU A 219 -3.35 0.17 3.02
CA GLU A 219 -2.46 1.21 3.55
C GLU A 219 -2.27 2.36 2.58
N PHE A 220 -2.43 2.17 1.27
CA PHE A 220 -2.12 3.21 0.28
C PHE A 220 -2.86 4.52 0.54
N GLN A 221 -4.17 4.46 0.81
CA GLN A 221 -4.97 5.63 1.09
C GLN A 221 -4.51 6.31 2.39
N LEU A 222 -4.35 5.54 3.47
CA LEU A 222 -3.89 6.04 4.77
C LEU A 222 -2.51 6.69 4.69
N VAL A 223 -1.58 6.05 3.98
CA VAL A 223 -0.24 6.57 3.75
C VAL A 223 -0.35 7.87 2.97
N TYR A 224 -1.05 7.90 1.84
CA TYR A 224 -1.17 9.10 0.99
C TYR A 224 -1.78 10.30 1.73
N GLU A 225 -2.81 10.06 2.54
CA GLU A 225 -3.40 11.07 3.44
C GLU A 225 -2.39 11.55 4.49
N PHE A 226 -1.63 10.64 5.08
CA PHE A 226 -0.55 11.00 6.01
C PHE A 226 0.56 11.83 5.35
N LEU A 227 0.86 11.61 4.06
CA LEU A 227 1.85 12.40 3.32
C LEU A 227 1.48 13.89 3.24
N GLU A 228 0.20 14.22 3.25
CA GLU A 228 -0.29 15.60 3.31
C GLU A 228 0.14 16.32 4.59
N LYS A 229 0.20 15.62 5.73
CA LYS A 229 0.62 16.22 7.01
C LYS A 229 2.12 16.52 7.06
N ILE A 230 2.91 15.69 6.38
CA ILE A 230 4.36 15.75 6.52
C ILE A 230 5.02 16.54 5.40
N SER A 231 4.32 16.85 4.31
CA SER A 231 4.89 17.54 3.13
C SER A 231 5.63 18.83 3.46
N ASP A 232 5.18 19.55 4.49
CA ASP A 232 5.78 20.80 4.97
C ASP A 232 7.16 20.61 5.63
N PHE A 233 7.50 19.39 6.04
CA PHE A 233 8.81 19.04 6.59
C PHE A 233 9.83 18.69 5.49
N LEU A 234 9.47 18.82 4.20
CA LEU A 234 10.35 18.54 3.09
C LEU A 234 10.68 19.79 2.30
N GLN A 235 11.89 19.83 1.76
CA GLN A 235 12.33 20.88 0.84
C GLN A 235 12.92 20.24 -0.40
N ILE A 236 12.66 20.84 -1.56
CA ILE A 236 13.30 20.45 -2.82
C ILE A 236 14.45 21.43 -3.04
N GLU A 237 15.67 20.90 -3.08
CA GLU A 237 16.91 21.65 -3.16
C GLU A 237 17.53 21.48 -4.55
N THR A 238 18.17 22.52 -5.06
CA THR A 238 18.94 22.49 -6.33
C THR A 238 20.39 22.03 -6.13
N LYS A 239 20.80 21.83 -4.87
CA LYS A 239 22.13 21.39 -4.48
C LYS A 239 22.02 20.19 -3.53
N PRO A 240 23.06 19.33 -3.46
CA PRO A 240 23.10 18.25 -2.49
C PRO A 240 22.83 18.77 -1.07
N VAL A 241 22.12 17.98 -0.28
CA VAL A 241 21.84 18.30 1.12
C VAL A 241 23.13 18.10 1.92
N ALA A 242 23.56 19.16 2.63
CA ALA A 242 24.79 19.14 3.42
C ALA A 242 24.77 18.02 4.46
N GLU A 243 25.95 17.46 4.75
CA GLU A 243 26.17 16.48 5.84
C GLU A 243 25.38 15.16 5.69
N GLN A 244 24.92 14.82 4.47
CA GLN A 244 24.28 13.54 4.18
C GLN A 244 25.14 12.65 3.27
N ALA A 245 25.48 11.45 3.77
CA ALA A 245 26.22 10.42 3.02
C ALA A 245 25.36 9.74 1.94
N VAL A 246 24.04 9.74 2.12
CA VAL A 246 23.07 9.23 1.14
C VAL A 246 22.15 10.39 0.78
N GLN A 247 22.05 10.68 -0.52
CA GLN A 247 21.25 11.77 -1.07
C GLN A 247 19.96 11.20 -1.65
N CYS A 248 18.80 11.80 -1.35
CA CYS A 248 17.57 11.49 -2.06
C CYS A 248 17.51 12.34 -3.34
N ALA A 249 17.91 11.75 -4.47
CA ALA A 249 18.01 12.45 -5.74
C ALA A 249 16.73 12.33 -6.57
N ILE A 250 16.42 13.37 -7.33
CA ILE A 250 15.35 13.44 -8.32
C ILE A 250 16.00 13.73 -9.66
N LEU A 251 15.99 12.74 -10.56
CA LEU A 251 16.55 12.86 -11.91
C LEU A 251 15.47 13.44 -12.83
N MET A 252 15.42 14.77 -12.99
CA MET A 252 14.27 15.45 -13.60
C MET A 252 14.10 15.19 -15.11
N ASP A 253 15.07 14.56 -15.76
CA ASP A 253 15.06 14.25 -17.19
C ASP A 253 14.93 12.74 -17.46
N GLU A 254 14.82 11.93 -16.40
CA GLU A 254 14.59 10.49 -16.47
C GLU A 254 13.12 10.16 -16.15
N ASP A 255 12.58 9.12 -16.78
CA ASP A 255 11.26 8.58 -16.44
C ASP A 255 11.33 7.65 -15.22
N LEU A 256 11.84 8.18 -14.10
CA LEU A 256 12.07 7.41 -12.88
C LEU A 256 11.57 8.18 -11.64
N PRO A 257 11.11 7.45 -10.61
CA PRO A 257 10.87 8.03 -9.28
C PRO A 257 12.18 8.53 -8.65
N PRO A 258 12.10 9.32 -7.57
CA PRO A 258 13.27 9.63 -6.75
C PRO A 258 13.91 8.36 -6.18
N ALA A 259 15.22 8.42 -5.97
CA ALA A 259 15.99 7.31 -5.41
C ALA A 259 17.06 7.80 -4.43
N PHE A 260 17.41 6.94 -3.47
CA PHE A 260 18.54 7.18 -2.58
C PHE A 260 19.83 6.77 -3.26
N LEU A 261 20.73 7.73 -3.48
CA LEU A 261 22.03 7.52 -4.09
C LEU A 261 23.13 7.72 -3.05
N LEU A 262 24.14 6.86 -3.08
CA LEU A 262 25.36 7.09 -2.30
C LEU A 262 26.01 8.38 -2.80
N ASN A 263 26.48 9.20 -1.86
CA ASN A 263 27.25 10.39 -2.15
C ASN A 263 28.67 9.98 -2.56
N THR A 264 28.81 9.30 -3.70
CA THR A 264 30.11 9.12 -4.33
C THR A 264 30.52 10.48 -4.89
N THR A 265 31.73 10.91 -4.53
CA THR A 265 32.41 12.11 -5.06
C THR A 265 32.23 12.25 -6.58
N PRO A 266 32.24 13.48 -7.13
CA PRO A 266 31.76 13.77 -8.48
C PRO A 266 32.71 13.20 -9.55
N THR A 267 32.55 11.93 -9.85
CA THR A 267 33.16 11.26 -11.00
C THR A 267 32.09 10.44 -11.70
N ASP A 268 31.11 11.15 -12.26
CA ASP A 268 30.94 11.07 -13.70
C ASP A 268 30.25 12.32 -14.21
N ARG A 269 30.73 12.81 -15.34
CA ARG A 269 30.20 13.98 -16.04
C ARG A 269 28.83 13.66 -16.66
N ARG A 270 27.80 13.41 -15.86
CA ARG A 270 26.42 13.69 -16.28
C ARG A 270 26.18 15.19 -16.13
N SER A 271 26.93 15.96 -16.94
CA SER A 271 26.99 17.42 -16.94
C SER A 271 25.74 18.09 -17.55
N ASP A 272 24.67 17.35 -17.84
CA ASP A 272 23.48 17.90 -18.53
C ASP A 272 22.13 17.50 -17.90
N SER A 273 22.08 16.66 -16.86
CA SER A 273 20.79 16.28 -16.23
C SER A 273 20.44 17.27 -15.12
N ALA A 274 19.25 17.89 -15.20
CA ALA A 274 18.74 18.76 -14.15
C ALA A 274 18.39 17.93 -12.90
N MET A 275 19.37 17.66 -12.03
CA MET A 275 19.16 16.91 -10.80
C MET A 275 18.68 17.83 -9.67
N LEU A 276 17.65 17.41 -8.94
CA LEU A 276 17.21 18.04 -7.70
C LEU A 276 17.37 17.06 -6.53
N TYR A 277 17.28 17.58 -5.30
CA TYR A 277 17.43 16.79 -4.09
C TYR A 277 16.24 16.99 -3.17
N LEU A 278 15.70 15.89 -2.63
CA LEU A 278 14.65 15.94 -1.63
C LEU A 278 15.26 15.96 -0.23
N ASN A 279 15.21 17.10 0.44
CA ASN A 279 15.72 17.27 1.78
C ASN A 279 14.73 16.73 2.82
N LEU A 280 15.10 15.59 3.41
CA LEU A 280 14.32 14.85 4.41
C LEU A 280 14.80 15.09 5.85
N THR A 281 15.80 15.96 6.07
CA THR A 281 16.44 16.16 7.40
C THR A 281 15.45 16.57 8.50
N LYS A 282 14.41 17.34 8.16
CA LYS A 282 13.40 17.80 9.11
C LYS A 282 12.40 16.71 9.52
N LEU A 283 12.41 15.52 8.89
CA LEU A 283 11.59 14.37 9.33
C LEU A 283 11.92 13.90 10.75
N GLY A 284 13.12 14.20 11.27
CA GLY A 284 13.44 13.97 12.69
C GLY A 284 12.47 14.66 13.65
N LYS A 285 11.82 15.76 13.23
CA LYS A 285 10.76 16.42 14.01
C LYS A 285 9.45 15.61 14.02
N VAL A 286 9.14 14.93 12.92
CA VAL A 286 7.97 14.06 12.78
C VAL A 286 8.12 12.85 13.71
N ILE A 287 9.32 12.24 13.75
CA ILE A 287 9.65 11.12 14.66
C ILE A 287 9.44 11.52 16.12
N LYS A 288 9.87 12.73 16.52
CA LYS A 288 9.64 13.25 17.88
C LYS A 288 8.17 13.45 18.24
N GLN A 289 7.27 13.45 17.25
CA GLN A 289 5.82 13.58 17.44
C GLN A 289 5.09 12.25 17.24
N ALA A 290 5.79 11.11 17.23
CA ALA A 290 5.21 9.79 16.99
C ALA A 290 3.98 9.50 17.86
N ASP A 291 3.98 9.85 19.16
CA ASP A 291 2.83 9.62 20.05
C ASP A 291 1.54 10.34 19.61
N LYS A 292 1.66 11.45 18.85
CA LYS A 292 0.49 12.17 18.29
C LYS A 292 0.04 11.60 16.95
N LEU A 293 0.96 11.01 16.20
CA LEU A 293 0.74 10.54 14.84
C LEU A 293 0.44 9.04 14.76
N CYS A 294 0.71 8.28 15.84
CA CYS A 294 0.57 6.85 15.89
C CYS A 294 -0.48 6.40 16.91
N SER A 295 -1.15 5.29 16.62
CA SER A 295 -1.91 4.50 17.58
C SER A 295 -1.05 3.35 18.10
N LYS A 296 -1.03 3.18 19.43
CA LYS A 296 -0.35 2.04 20.10
C LYS A 296 -1.25 0.80 20.21
N GLU A 297 -2.55 0.97 20.02
CA GLU A 297 -3.54 -0.10 20.12
C GLU A 297 -3.79 -0.78 18.77
N GLU A 298 -3.55 -0.07 17.67
CA GLU A 298 -3.74 -0.58 16.32
C GLU A 298 -2.48 -1.30 15.83
N ALA A 299 -2.63 -2.60 15.58
CA ALA A 299 -1.63 -3.41 14.92
C ALA A 299 -1.70 -3.24 13.39
N ARG A 300 -0.55 -3.20 12.71
CA ARG A 300 -0.48 -2.99 11.26
C ARG A 300 -1.26 -4.05 10.50
N PHE A 301 -1.00 -5.33 10.73
CA PHE A 301 -1.66 -6.45 10.03
C PHE A 301 -2.95 -6.92 10.72
N SER A 302 -3.62 -6.04 11.48
CA SER A 302 -4.95 -6.33 12.00
C SER A 302 -5.91 -6.64 10.85
N SER A 303 -6.69 -7.72 10.97
CA SER A 303 -7.74 -8.07 10.01
C SER A 303 -9.03 -7.27 10.23
N LEU A 304 -9.14 -6.54 11.35
CA LEU A 304 -10.27 -5.67 11.64
C LEU A 304 -10.22 -4.45 10.72
N GLU A 305 -11.39 -4.01 10.25
CA GLU A 305 -11.52 -2.76 9.52
C GLU A 305 -11.11 -1.60 10.43
N ILE A 306 -10.30 -0.69 9.89
CA ILE A 306 -9.93 0.54 10.59
C ILE A 306 -11.19 1.39 10.70
N ASP A 307 -11.48 1.88 11.90
CA ASP A 307 -12.62 2.76 12.10
C ASP A 307 -12.46 3.99 11.18
N LYS A 308 -13.46 4.23 10.33
CA LYS A 308 -13.45 5.35 9.37
C LYS A 308 -13.31 6.71 10.05
N ASN A 309 -13.61 6.78 11.34
CA ASN A 309 -13.45 7.99 12.14
C ASN A 309 -12.02 8.20 12.68
N ASN A 310 -11.12 7.20 12.58
CA ASN A 310 -9.78 7.24 13.16
C ASN A 310 -8.63 7.36 12.12
N HIS A 311 -8.93 7.75 10.88
CA HIS A 311 -7.97 7.94 9.77
C HIS A 311 -6.81 8.91 10.05
N GLN A 312 -6.77 9.53 11.22
CA GLN A 312 -5.76 10.54 11.56
C GLN A 312 -4.45 9.94 12.07
N LYS A 313 -4.43 8.67 12.51
CA LYS A 313 -3.25 8.03 13.09
C LYS A 313 -2.88 6.77 12.31
N LEU A 314 -1.58 6.54 12.16
CA LEU A 314 -1.05 5.29 11.62
C LEU A 314 -0.85 4.29 12.76
N SER A 315 -0.80 2.98 12.47
CA SER A 315 -0.23 2.04 13.43
C SER A 315 1.25 2.38 13.66
N ALA A 316 1.75 2.15 14.87
CA ALA A 316 3.16 2.40 15.19
C ALA A 316 4.11 1.67 14.22
N GLU A 317 3.78 0.43 13.85
CA GLU A 317 4.57 -0.39 12.93
C GLU A 317 4.56 0.15 11.49
N LEU A 318 3.44 0.70 11.00
CA LEU A 318 3.39 1.34 9.68
C LEU A 318 4.16 2.66 9.69
N PHE A 319 4.04 3.45 10.76
CA PHE A 319 4.82 4.67 10.91
C PHE A 319 6.33 4.37 10.91
N ASP A 320 6.77 3.40 11.71
CA ASP A 320 8.17 2.98 11.76
C ASP A 320 8.66 2.45 10.41
N TYR A 321 7.81 1.68 9.71
CA TYR A 321 8.08 1.27 8.34
C TYR A 321 8.38 2.48 7.46
N LEU A 322 7.48 3.48 7.40
CA LEU A 322 7.67 4.68 6.57
C LEU A 322 8.92 5.48 6.96
N MET A 323 9.16 5.69 8.26
CA MET A 323 10.33 6.41 8.75
C MET A 323 11.64 5.76 8.32
N GLN A 324 11.72 4.43 8.34
CA GLN A 324 12.90 3.71 7.86
C GLN A 324 13.08 3.89 6.34
N ARG A 325 11.99 3.82 5.56
CA ARG A 325 12.06 3.98 4.11
C ARG A 325 12.55 5.37 3.71
N TRP A 326 12.08 6.41 4.39
CA TRP A 326 12.54 7.79 4.15
C TRP A 326 13.94 8.10 4.72
N GLN A 327 14.59 7.10 5.32
CA GLN A 327 16.03 7.12 5.64
C GLN A 327 16.86 6.32 4.61
N GLY A 328 16.26 5.86 3.51
CA GLY A 328 16.93 5.08 2.48
C GLY A 328 17.18 3.63 2.85
N ARG A 329 16.50 3.11 3.88
CA ARG A 329 16.54 1.68 4.20
C ARG A 329 15.45 1.01 3.38
N GLU A 330 15.78 0.04 2.54
CA GLU A 330 14.77 -0.73 1.80
C GLU A 330 14.14 -1.80 2.70
N PRO A 331 12.88 -2.19 2.49
CA PRO A 331 12.33 -3.39 3.12
C PRO A 331 12.93 -4.61 2.41
N GLN A 332 13.58 -5.48 3.17
CA GLN A 332 14.21 -6.69 2.64
C GLN A 332 13.74 -7.90 3.43
N GLY A 333 13.42 -8.99 2.71
CA GLY A 333 13.22 -10.30 3.28
C GLY A 333 14.51 -10.88 3.88
N THR A 334 14.37 -12.00 4.57
CA THR A 334 15.51 -12.73 5.11
C THR A 334 16.28 -13.42 3.99
N VAL A 335 17.61 -13.36 4.02
CA VAL A 335 18.47 -14.14 3.12
C VAL A 335 18.35 -15.62 3.51
N TYR A 336 17.52 -16.36 2.79
CA TYR A 336 17.20 -17.77 3.11
C TYR A 336 17.29 -18.71 1.89
N PHE A 337 17.26 -18.15 0.68
CA PHE A 337 17.26 -18.90 -0.58
C PHE A 337 18.60 -18.77 -1.33
N ALA A 338 19.69 -18.51 -0.58
CA ALA A 338 21.04 -18.41 -1.15
C ALA A 338 21.52 -19.73 -1.80
N ASP A 339 20.93 -20.86 -1.42
CA ASP A 339 21.21 -22.16 -2.04
C ASP A 339 20.62 -22.32 -3.46
N ARG A 340 19.80 -21.37 -3.93
CA ARG A 340 19.16 -21.36 -5.25
C ARG A 340 18.27 -22.57 -5.55
N LEU A 341 17.94 -23.36 -4.55
CA LEU A 341 17.03 -24.50 -4.69
C LEU A 341 15.59 -24.01 -4.68
N ASP A 342 14.70 -24.67 -5.42
CA ASP A 342 13.27 -24.42 -5.33
C ASP A 342 12.69 -24.79 -3.96
N ARG A 343 11.46 -24.34 -3.69
CA ARG A 343 10.74 -24.62 -2.44
C ARG A 343 9.34 -25.17 -2.72
N TYR A 344 8.85 -26.01 -1.82
CA TYR A 344 7.41 -26.16 -1.66
C TYR A 344 6.91 -25.17 -0.62
N VAL A 345 5.86 -24.43 -0.96
CA VAL A 345 5.27 -23.35 -0.15
C VAL A 345 3.83 -23.69 0.18
N ALA A 346 3.44 -23.44 1.43
CA ALA A 346 2.06 -23.51 1.90
C ALA A 346 1.67 -22.16 2.51
N ILE A 347 0.42 -21.76 2.33
CA ILE A 347 -0.09 -20.46 2.77
C ILE A 347 -1.05 -20.67 3.94
N GLY A 348 -0.83 -19.91 5.02
CA GLY A 348 -1.70 -19.89 6.18
C GLY A 348 -1.30 -20.89 7.26
N LEU A 349 -1.81 -20.61 8.47
CA LEU A 349 -1.54 -21.40 9.67
C LEU A 349 -2.13 -22.81 9.56
N GLU A 350 -3.39 -22.92 9.15
CA GLU A 350 -4.14 -24.17 9.07
C GLU A 350 -3.46 -25.19 8.14
N THR A 351 -3.17 -24.77 6.91
CA THR A 351 -2.49 -25.60 5.90
C THR A 351 -1.10 -26.02 6.38
N THR A 352 -0.39 -25.12 7.07
CA THR A 352 0.91 -25.45 7.66
C THR A 352 0.78 -26.46 8.79
N TYR A 353 -0.20 -26.29 9.68
CA TYR A 353 -0.49 -27.24 10.76
C TYR A 353 -0.76 -28.63 10.21
N ASP A 354 -1.64 -28.74 9.21
CA ASP A 354 -2.03 -30.02 8.61
C ASP A 354 -0.83 -30.74 7.97
N LEU A 355 0.02 -30.01 7.24
CA LEU A 355 1.24 -30.56 6.64
C LEU A 355 2.27 -31.04 7.68
N LEU A 356 2.31 -30.40 8.86
CA LEU A 356 3.22 -30.81 9.93
C LEU A 356 2.70 -32.04 10.70
N GLU A 357 1.38 -32.14 10.92
CA GLU A 357 0.74 -33.29 11.57
C GLU A 357 0.71 -34.53 10.66
N THR A 358 0.38 -34.33 9.38
CA THR A 358 0.18 -35.43 8.45
C THR A 358 1.46 -35.74 7.68
N GLY A 359 2.26 -36.68 8.19
CA GLY A 359 3.19 -37.44 7.33
C GLY A 359 2.50 -38.49 6.46
N ARG A 360 1.24 -38.24 6.04
CA ARG A 360 0.41 -39.23 5.34
C ARG A 360 0.60 -39.08 3.82
N PRO A 361 1.15 -40.10 3.13
CA PRO A 361 1.35 -40.05 1.68
C PRO A 361 0.01 -39.83 0.97
N GLY A 362 -0.09 -38.78 0.13
CA GLY A 362 -1.20 -38.56 -0.80
C GLY A 362 -2.05 -37.29 -0.58
N LEU A 363 -2.01 -36.66 0.59
CA LEU A 363 -2.72 -35.36 0.85
C LEU A 363 -1.83 -34.13 0.58
N GLU A 364 -0.50 -34.33 0.57
CA GLU A 364 0.51 -33.27 0.53
C GLU A 364 0.49 -32.44 -0.76
N THR A 365 0.20 -33.07 -1.91
CA THR A 365 0.29 -32.45 -3.24
C THR A 365 -0.77 -31.39 -3.53
N SER A 366 -1.85 -31.30 -2.74
CA SER A 366 -2.86 -30.25 -2.89
C SER A 366 -2.68 -29.06 -1.96
N LEU A 367 -1.90 -29.22 -0.87
CA LEU A 367 -1.74 -28.23 0.19
C LEU A 367 -0.49 -27.37 0.03
N GLU A 368 0.46 -27.79 -0.79
CA GLU A 368 1.67 -27.04 -1.09
C GLU A 368 1.84 -26.80 -2.60
N ILE A 369 2.52 -25.71 -2.93
CA ILE A 369 2.76 -25.27 -4.30
C ILE A 369 4.27 -25.15 -4.49
N ARG A 370 4.77 -25.62 -5.63
CA ARG A 370 6.18 -25.45 -5.99
C ARG A 370 6.43 -23.98 -6.38
N ALA A 371 7.37 -23.35 -5.70
CA ALA A 371 7.86 -22.01 -5.98
C ALA A 371 9.33 -22.07 -6.39
N GLU A 372 9.67 -21.31 -7.43
CA GLU A 372 11.02 -21.16 -7.95
C GLU A 372 11.79 -20.13 -7.12
N THR A 373 13.09 -20.32 -6.95
CA THR A 373 13.92 -19.28 -6.30
C THR A 373 14.24 -18.16 -7.29
N ASP A 374 13.75 -16.96 -7.00
CA ASP A 374 13.97 -15.75 -7.80
C ASP A 374 15.24 -15.00 -7.38
N SER A 375 15.45 -14.88 -6.07
CA SER A 375 16.66 -14.31 -5.47
C SER A 375 16.96 -14.96 -4.13
N GLU A 376 18.05 -14.57 -3.47
CA GLU A 376 18.39 -15.10 -2.14
C GLU A 376 17.34 -14.77 -1.06
N ARG A 377 16.39 -13.88 -1.36
CA ARG A 377 15.29 -13.44 -0.47
C ARG A 377 13.89 -13.68 -1.03
N ALA A 378 13.78 -14.00 -2.33
CA ALA A 378 12.51 -14.02 -3.04
C ALA A 378 12.21 -15.38 -3.69
N LEU A 379 10.93 -15.73 -3.68
CA LEU A 379 10.37 -16.85 -4.41
C LEU A 379 9.44 -16.33 -5.51
N SER A 380 9.30 -17.10 -6.59
CA SER A 380 8.40 -16.83 -7.71
C SER A 380 7.46 -18.00 -7.90
N CYS A 381 6.15 -17.73 -7.99
CA CYS A 381 5.13 -18.77 -8.03
C CYS A 381 3.92 -18.37 -8.87
N HIS A 382 3.38 -19.35 -9.61
CA HIS A 382 2.06 -19.27 -10.21
C HIS A 382 1.00 -19.72 -9.20
N PHE A 383 -0.05 -18.93 -9.04
CA PHE A 383 -1.19 -19.30 -8.22
C PHE A 383 -2.43 -19.43 -9.08
N HIS A 384 -3.09 -20.59 -9.00
CA HIS A 384 -4.31 -20.86 -9.76
C HIS A 384 -5.56 -20.25 -9.13
N LYS A 385 -5.51 -19.93 -7.83
CA LYS A 385 -6.60 -19.32 -7.07
C LYS A 385 -6.30 -17.85 -6.84
N GLU A 386 -7.33 -17.01 -6.99
CA GLU A 386 -7.28 -15.58 -6.72
C GLU A 386 -7.14 -15.29 -5.21
N GLY A 387 -6.51 -14.18 -4.86
CA GLY A 387 -6.52 -13.65 -3.50
C GLY A 387 -5.72 -14.45 -2.45
N VAL A 388 -4.84 -15.35 -2.86
CA VAL A 388 -4.12 -16.26 -1.96
C VAL A 388 -3.01 -15.60 -1.15
N LEU A 389 -2.37 -14.55 -1.69
CA LEU A 389 -1.17 -13.95 -1.11
C LEU A 389 -1.36 -12.46 -0.85
N SER A 390 -0.95 -11.97 0.31
CA SER A 390 -0.96 -10.55 0.65
C SER A 390 0.28 -10.21 1.47
N ILE A 391 0.62 -8.92 1.55
CA ILE A 391 1.62 -8.44 2.51
C ILE A 391 1.12 -8.76 3.91
N GLY A 392 1.90 -9.51 4.68
CA GLY A 392 1.52 -10.05 5.98
C GLY A 392 0.99 -11.49 5.96
N SER A 393 0.81 -12.14 4.80
CA SER A 393 0.42 -13.55 4.74
C SER A 393 1.47 -14.44 5.41
N LEU A 394 1.03 -15.32 6.31
CA LEU A 394 1.86 -16.38 6.89
C LEU A 394 2.11 -17.46 5.83
N VAL A 395 3.36 -17.85 5.65
CA VAL A 395 3.76 -18.89 4.71
C VAL A 395 4.75 -19.85 5.37
N SER A 396 4.62 -21.14 5.07
CA SER A 396 5.63 -22.12 5.43
C SER A 396 6.24 -22.74 4.19
N PHE A 397 7.53 -23.06 4.25
CA PHE A 397 8.24 -23.55 3.09
C PHE A 397 9.35 -24.54 3.46
N ARG A 398 9.62 -25.46 2.55
CA ARG A 398 10.67 -26.48 2.67
C ARG A 398 11.42 -26.64 1.35
N LYS A 399 12.63 -27.18 1.41
CA LYS A 399 13.33 -27.64 0.20
C LYS A 399 12.56 -28.79 -0.44
N ILE A 400 12.68 -28.95 -1.76
CA ILE A 400 11.96 -29.99 -2.50
C ILE A 400 12.27 -31.40 -1.98
N ASP A 401 13.51 -31.63 -1.57
CA ASP A 401 14.04 -32.89 -1.04
C ASP A 401 13.83 -33.08 0.47
N ALA A 402 13.39 -32.05 1.19
CA ALA A 402 13.14 -32.11 2.63
C ALA A 402 11.76 -32.72 2.93
N MET A 403 11.61 -33.37 4.08
CA MET A 403 10.33 -33.95 4.49
C MET A 403 9.27 -32.86 4.76
N PRO A 404 7.96 -33.15 4.62
CA PRO A 404 6.87 -32.22 4.94
C PRO A 404 6.93 -31.60 6.34
N GLN A 405 7.53 -32.28 7.31
CA GLN A 405 7.70 -31.79 8.68
C GLN A 405 8.87 -30.80 8.84
N GLN A 406 9.79 -30.73 7.86
CA GLN A 406 10.97 -29.87 7.88
C GLN A 406 10.71 -28.53 7.19
N ARG A 407 9.71 -27.81 7.71
CA ARG A 407 9.29 -26.52 7.15
C ARG A 407 9.73 -25.36 8.02
N SER A 408 10.27 -24.35 7.36
CA SER A 408 10.49 -23.03 7.92
C SER A 408 9.22 -22.20 7.83
N LEU A 409 9.09 -21.20 8.68
CA LEU A 409 7.93 -20.34 8.78
C LEU A 409 8.34 -18.89 8.58
N GLY A 410 7.55 -18.13 7.83
CA GLY A 410 7.78 -16.70 7.63
C GLY A 410 6.53 -15.96 7.21
N VAL A 411 6.67 -14.65 7.05
CA VAL A 411 5.60 -13.76 6.62
C VAL A 411 6.02 -12.99 5.38
N VAL A 412 5.11 -12.87 4.41
CA VAL A 412 5.36 -12.12 3.18
C VAL A 412 5.51 -10.63 3.50
N CYS A 413 6.64 -10.06 3.14
CA CYS A 413 6.95 -8.65 3.40
C CYS A 413 7.04 -7.80 2.13
N LYS A 414 7.05 -8.43 0.95
CA LYS A 414 7.10 -7.75 -0.34
C LYS A 414 6.41 -8.60 -1.42
N ILE A 415 5.67 -7.95 -2.32
CA ILE A 415 5.06 -8.58 -3.50
C ILE A 415 5.37 -7.71 -4.72
N LEU A 416 5.71 -8.36 -5.82
CA LEU A 416 5.97 -7.76 -7.13
C LEU A 416 5.26 -8.57 -8.22
N LEU A 417 4.66 -7.88 -9.19
CA LEU A 417 4.14 -8.51 -10.40
C LEU A 417 4.88 -7.97 -11.65
N PRO A 418 5.68 -8.80 -12.33
CA PRO A 418 6.36 -8.41 -13.57
C PRO A 418 5.37 -8.07 -14.70
N LYS A 419 5.79 -7.23 -15.67
CA LYS A 419 4.97 -6.82 -16.84
C LYS A 419 4.46 -7.99 -17.71
N GLN A 420 5.09 -9.16 -17.67
CA GLN A 420 4.90 -10.22 -18.66
C GLN A 420 4.46 -11.57 -18.10
N ASP A 421 4.29 -11.73 -16.78
CA ASP A 421 4.10 -13.07 -16.21
C ASP A 421 2.97 -13.12 -15.17
N SER A 422 2.24 -14.22 -15.21
CA SER A 422 1.27 -14.62 -14.18
C SER A 422 1.95 -15.05 -12.88
N LYS A 423 3.29 -15.09 -12.85
CA LYS A 423 4.09 -15.38 -11.66
C LYS A 423 4.15 -14.18 -10.71
N LEU A 424 3.77 -14.43 -9.46
CA LEU A 424 3.98 -13.51 -8.35
C LEU A 424 5.38 -13.75 -7.79
N ILE A 425 6.15 -12.66 -7.68
CA ILE A 425 7.43 -12.66 -6.95
C ILE A 425 7.17 -12.09 -5.56
N PHE A 426 7.62 -12.78 -4.52
CA PHE A 426 7.43 -12.34 -3.15
C PHE A 426 8.65 -12.61 -2.28
N GLU A 427 8.94 -11.67 -1.36
CA GLU A 427 9.97 -11.85 -0.33
C GLU A 427 9.35 -12.24 1.01
N VAL A 428 10.07 -13.06 1.76
CA VAL A 428 9.63 -13.58 3.05
C VAL A 428 10.55 -13.10 4.17
N MET A 429 9.96 -12.56 5.23
CA MET A 429 10.63 -12.37 6.51
C MET A 429 10.48 -13.66 7.33
N VAL A 430 11.58 -14.38 7.52
CA VAL A 430 11.58 -15.67 8.23
C VAL A 430 11.39 -15.44 9.72
N ILE A 431 10.41 -16.12 10.28
CA ILE A 431 10.10 -16.10 11.72
C ILE A 431 10.86 -17.22 12.43
N ALA A 432 10.83 -18.42 11.85
CA ALA A 432 11.43 -19.60 12.44
C ALA A 432 12.02 -20.52 11.37
N ALA A 433 13.21 -21.07 11.64
CA ALA A 433 13.82 -22.07 10.77
C ALA A 433 13.02 -23.39 10.79
N GLN A 434 12.34 -23.68 11.89
CA GLN A 434 11.45 -24.83 12.06
C GLN A 434 10.28 -24.46 12.99
N ALA A 435 9.10 -24.98 12.69
CA ALA A 435 7.90 -24.86 13.52
C ALA A 435 7.24 -26.24 13.73
N PHE A 436 6.45 -26.35 14.79
CA PHE A 436 5.74 -27.57 15.18
C PHE A 436 4.25 -27.31 15.33
N PRO A 437 3.38 -28.28 15.01
CA PRO A 437 1.95 -28.14 15.17
C PRO A 437 1.58 -28.31 16.64
N VAL A 438 0.73 -27.43 17.15
CA VAL A 438 0.14 -27.55 18.50
C VAL A 438 -1.33 -27.18 18.43
N ALA A 439 -2.13 -27.79 19.31
CA ALA A 439 -3.51 -27.38 19.48
C ALA A 439 -3.68 -26.68 20.83
N TYR A 440 -4.69 -25.82 20.96
CA TYR A 440 -4.97 -25.12 22.21
C TYR A 440 -6.47 -25.00 22.48
N GLN A 441 -6.81 -24.87 23.75
CA GLN A 441 -8.16 -24.55 24.22
C GLN A 441 -8.09 -23.63 25.44
N ALA A 442 -9.22 -22.98 25.77
CA ALA A 442 -9.33 -22.25 27.02
C ALA A 442 -9.10 -23.21 28.20
N LEU A 443 -8.43 -22.76 29.26
CA LEU A 443 -8.02 -23.63 30.36
C LEU A 443 -9.19 -24.39 31.01
N GLU A 444 -10.35 -23.74 31.10
CA GLU A 444 -11.59 -24.27 31.68
C GLU A 444 -12.58 -24.83 30.63
N ALA A 445 -12.14 -25.05 29.39
CA ALA A 445 -13.00 -25.61 28.36
C ALA A 445 -13.38 -27.06 28.69
N ASP A 446 -14.63 -27.44 28.36
CA ASP A 446 -15.11 -28.81 28.46
C ASP A 446 -14.21 -29.78 27.66
N THR A 447 -14.19 -31.06 28.04
CA THR A 447 -13.37 -32.08 27.36
C THR A 447 -13.71 -32.25 25.88
N ASP A 448 -14.94 -31.91 25.49
CA ASP A 448 -15.44 -32.02 24.12
C ASP A 448 -15.30 -30.71 23.32
N ALA A 449 -14.74 -29.65 23.92
CA ALA A 449 -14.53 -28.39 23.23
C ALA A 449 -13.58 -28.56 22.04
N GLU A 450 -13.93 -27.91 20.92
CA GLU A 450 -13.10 -27.95 19.72
C GLU A 450 -11.73 -27.31 19.98
N ARG A 451 -10.67 -28.08 19.71
CA ARG A 451 -9.29 -27.61 19.85
C ARG A 451 -8.95 -26.73 18.65
N LYS A 452 -8.38 -25.57 18.93
CA LYS A 452 -7.93 -24.64 17.90
C LYS A 452 -6.48 -24.95 17.52
N LYS A 453 -6.15 -24.79 16.25
CA LYS A 453 -4.82 -25.06 15.70
C LYS A 453 -3.90 -23.86 15.90
N ALA A 454 -2.64 -24.13 16.16
CA ALA A 454 -1.58 -23.14 16.36
C ALA A 454 -0.22 -23.72 15.93
N LEU A 455 0.78 -22.86 15.79
CA LEU A 455 2.15 -23.27 15.51
C LEU A 455 3.06 -22.81 16.64
N ILE A 456 3.98 -23.66 17.08
CA ILE A 456 4.99 -23.32 18.09
C ILE A 456 6.39 -23.41 17.50
N TYR A 457 7.29 -22.54 17.94
CA TYR A 457 8.71 -22.65 17.62
C TYR A 457 9.56 -22.15 18.79
N GLY A 458 10.80 -22.65 18.87
CA GLY A 458 11.77 -22.25 19.88
C GLY A 458 12.84 -21.33 19.28
N THR A 459 13.33 -20.39 20.07
CA THR A 459 14.54 -19.61 19.79
C THR A 459 15.50 -19.75 20.96
N ARG A 460 16.79 -19.91 20.67
CA ARG A 460 17.84 -19.87 21.69
C ARG A 460 18.61 -18.57 21.52
N ASP A 461 18.54 -17.70 22.52
CA ASP A 461 19.31 -16.46 22.60
C ASP A 461 20.29 -16.51 23.79
N ASN A 462 21.01 -15.41 24.05
CA ASN A 462 21.95 -15.32 25.17
C ASN A 462 21.25 -15.35 26.54
N GLU A 463 19.93 -15.15 26.59
CA GLU A 463 19.11 -15.14 27.82
C GLU A 463 18.45 -16.49 28.10
N GLY A 464 18.47 -17.42 27.14
CA GLY A 464 18.01 -18.80 27.30
C GLY A 464 17.20 -19.32 26.11
N GLU A 465 16.45 -20.40 26.35
CA GLU A 465 15.48 -20.90 25.39
C GLU A 465 14.11 -20.27 25.64
N LYS A 466 13.57 -19.62 24.60
CA LYS A 466 12.23 -19.04 24.59
C LYS A 466 11.38 -19.79 23.58
N SER A 467 10.13 -20.06 23.94
CA SER A 467 9.13 -20.68 23.07
C SER A 467 8.08 -19.65 22.68
N PHE A 468 7.72 -19.65 21.41
CA PHE A 468 6.73 -18.74 20.85
C PHE A 468 5.62 -19.54 20.17
N ILE A 469 4.38 -19.14 20.44
CA ILE A 469 3.19 -19.69 19.80
C ILE A 469 2.58 -18.66 18.86
N ILE A 470 2.18 -19.09 17.67
CA ILE A 470 1.49 -18.31 16.65
C ILE A 470 0.06 -18.80 16.53
N MET A 471 -0.87 -17.85 16.54
CA MET A 471 -2.30 -18.09 16.66
C MET A 471 -3.07 -17.15 15.75
N ASP A 472 -4.25 -17.58 15.31
CA ASP A 472 -5.19 -16.82 14.46
C ASP A 472 -6.29 -16.10 15.28
N SER A 473 -6.07 -15.87 16.58
CA SER A 473 -7.06 -15.28 17.47
C SER A 473 -6.70 -13.87 17.92
N PHE A 474 -7.55 -12.89 17.59
CA PHE A 474 -7.39 -11.50 18.02
C PHE A 474 -7.88 -11.22 19.46
N ARG A 475 -8.59 -12.16 20.07
CA ARG A 475 -9.21 -11.98 21.40
C ARG A 475 -8.25 -12.19 22.56
N LEU A 476 -7.20 -12.96 22.34
CA LEU A 476 -6.24 -13.34 23.39
C LEU A 476 -5.32 -12.19 23.77
N LYS A 477 -4.95 -12.11 25.03
CA LYS A 477 -4.16 -11.02 25.63
C LYS A 477 -3.01 -11.57 26.48
N ASP A 478 -2.09 -10.68 26.81
CA ASP A 478 -1.04 -10.99 27.78
C ASP A 478 -1.66 -11.38 29.13
N GLY A 479 -1.15 -12.46 29.71
CA GLY A 479 -1.64 -13.07 30.94
C GLY A 479 -2.72 -14.15 30.74
N ASP A 480 -3.24 -14.34 29.52
CA ASP A 480 -4.22 -15.40 29.28
C ASP A 480 -3.60 -16.79 29.50
N LEU A 481 -4.39 -17.66 30.13
CA LEU A 481 -4.03 -19.04 30.45
C LEU A 481 -4.76 -20.00 29.51
N LEU A 482 -4.02 -20.89 28.86
CA LEU A 482 -4.55 -21.86 27.92
C LEU A 482 -4.04 -23.27 28.24
N ARG A 483 -4.78 -24.29 27.81
CA ARG A 483 -4.25 -25.65 27.77
C ARG A 483 -3.75 -25.93 26.36
N MET A 484 -2.46 -26.26 26.24
CA MET A 484 -1.82 -26.62 24.98
C MET A 484 -1.68 -28.13 24.87
N PHE A 485 -1.86 -28.65 23.66
CA PHE A 485 -1.69 -30.04 23.29
C PHE A 485 -0.56 -30.15 22.27
N MET A 486 0.42 -30.99 22.58
CA MET A 486 1.59 -31.22 21.73
C MET A 486 1.87 -32.73 21.69
N GLY A 487 1.54 -33.38 20.58
CA GLY A 487 1.56 -34.83 20.48
C GLY A 487 0.61 -35.48 21.50
N HIS A 488 1.13 -36.35 22.34
CA HIS A 488 0.37 -37.03 23.40
C HIS A 488 0.31 -36.26 24.72
N GLU A 489 1.08 -35.19 24.86
CA GLU A 489 1.14 -34.39 26.07
C GLU A 489 0.16 -33.21 26.00
N ASN A 490 -0.36 -32.82 27.16
CA ASN A 490 -1.05 -31.55 27.33
C ASN A 490 -0.69 -30.92 28.66
N PHE A 491 -0.55 -29.59 28.66
CA PHE A 491 -0.15 -28.84 29.84
C PHE A 491 -0.63 -27.38 29.75
N PRO A 492 -0.81 -26.70 30.89
CA PRO A 492 -1.18 -25.30 30.91
C PRO A 492 0.00 -24.41 30.50
N ILE A 493 -0.31 -23.34 29.76
CA ILE A 493 0.62 -22.31 29.34
C ILE A 493 0.08 -20.92 29.67
N ILE A 494 0.99 -19.97 29.91
CA ILE A 494 0.69 -18.53 29.99
C ILE A 494 1.22 -17.82 28.76
N LEU A 495 0.42 -16.89 28.21
CA LEU A 495 0.78 -16.06 27.06
C LEU A 495 1.31 -14.69 27.50
N ASN A 496 2.41 -14.24 26.91
CA ASN A 496 2.97 -12.90 27.14
C ASN A 496 3.56 -12.30 25.86
N GLY A 497 3.82 -10.99 25.86
CA GLY A 497 4.53 -10.33 24.76
C GLY A 497 3.76 -10.34 23.45
N ARG A 498 2.44 -10.14 23.51
CA ARG A 498 1.54 -10.13 22.35
C ARG A 498 2.08 -9.25 21.24
N ARG A 499 2.28 -9.84 20.06
CA ARG A 499 2.74 -9.13 18.86
C ARG A 499 1.95 -9.55 17.63
N ASN A 500 1.54 -8.58 16.82
CA ASN A 500 0.98 -8.88 15.50
C ASN A 500 2.12 -9.09 14.50
N ILE A 501 2.16 -10.28 13.89
CA ILE A 501 3.28 -10.66 13.01
C ILE A 501 2.86 -10.78 11.54
N GLY A 502 1.56 -10.86 11.28
CA GLY A 502 0.99 -11.02 9.95
C GLY A 502 -0.52 -10.87 9.97
N LEU A 503 -1.15 -10.95 8.79
CA LEU A 503 -2.57 -10.72 8.57
C LEU A 503 -3.43 -11.68 9.41
N GLY A 504 -3.99 -11.16 10.50
CA GLY A 504 -4.78 -11.96 11.45
C GLY A 504 -3.96 -12.89 12.36
N TYR A 505 -2.63 -12.85 12.31
CA TYR A 505 -1.76 -13.72 13.09
C TYR A 505 -1.06 -13.00 14.23
N TRP A 506 -1.12 -13.61 15.40
CA TRP A 506 -0.58 -13.10 16.65
C TRP A 506 0.44 -14.07 17.21
N GLN A 507 1.56 -13.52 17.66
CA GLN A 507 2.64 -14.23 18.33
C GLN A 507 2.62 -13.90 19.81
N PHE A 508 2.84 -14.92 20.63
CA PHE A 508 3.05 -14.78 22.07
C PHE A 508 4.27 -15.59 22.48
N GLU A 509 5.05 -15.07 23.42
CA GLU A 509 5.93 -15.92 24.22
C GLU A 509 5.04 -16.82 25.09
N CYS A 510 5.26 -18.14 25.01
CA CYS A 510 4.50 -19.10 25.80
C CYS A 510 5.43 -19.81 26.80
N ARG A 511 4.97 -19.87 28.06
CA ARG A 511 5.67 -20.58 29.13
C ARG A 511 4.77 -21.61 29.76
N ARG A 512 5.27 -22.84 29.91
CA ARG A 512 4.59 -23.91 30.67
C ARG A 512 4.51 -23.50 32.14
N ILE A 513 3.34 -23.70 32.75
CA ILE A 513 3.15 -23.52 34.19
C ILE A 513 2.86 -24.88 34.83
N LEU A 514 3.11 -24.99 36.13
CA LEU A 514 2.72 -26.16 36.91
C LEU A 514 1.20 -26.11 37.15
N ASP A 515 0.51 -27.24 37.06
CA ASP A 515 -0.95 -27.31 37.27
C ASP A 515 -1.38 -26.77 38.65
N ASP A 516 -0.52 -26.86 39.67
CA ASP A 516 -0.78 -26.35 41.02
C ASP A 516 -0.70 -24.81 41.17
N VAL A 517 -0.17 -24.11 40.15
CA VAL A 517 0.03 -22.64 40.16
C VAL A 517 -1.11 -21.91 39.42
N ILE A 518 -2.10 -22.64 38.92
CA ILE A 518 -3.30 -22.05 38.30
C ILE A 518 -4.07 -21.29 39.38
N PRO A 519 -4.19 -19.95 39.30
CA PRO A 519 -4.99 -19.21 40.27
C PRO A 519 -6.43 -19.69 40.17
N THR A 520 -7.00 -20.17 41.27
CA THR A 520 -8.43 -20.41 41.39
C THR A 520 -9.14 -19.08 41.18
N GLN A 521 -9.57 -18.79 39.94
CA GLN A 521 -10.45 -17.65 39.72
C GLN A 521 -11.74 -17.92 40.50
N ASN A 522 -11.99 -17.09 41.51
CA ASN A 522 -13.23 -17.09 42.26
C ASN A 522 -14.40 -17.12 41.27
N LYS A 523 -15.12 -18.25 41.24
CA LYS A 523 -16.46 -18.33 40.63
C LYS A 523 -17.23 -17.10 41.09
N LYS A 524 -17.43 -16.13 40.19
CA LYS A 524 -18.42 -15.07 40.41
C LYS A 524 -19.74 -15.80 40.64
N LYS A 525 -20.20 -15.78 41.89
CA LYS A 525 -21.54 -16.25 42.26
C LYS A 525 -22.51 -15.62 41.27
N GLY A 526 -23.23 -16.46 40.55
CA GLY A 526 -24.38 -16.02 39.77
C GLY A 526 -25.30 -15.22 40.68
N TYR A 527 -25.69 -14.04 40.24
CA TYR A 527 -26.85 -13.38 40.78
C TYR A 527 -28.06 -14.18 40.30
N ASP A 528 -28.68 -14.93 41.20
CA ASP A 528 -30.05 -15.39 41.02
C ASP A 528 -30.95 -14.15 40.98
N PHE A 529 -31.49 -13.85 39.80
CA PHE A 529 -32.64 -12.98 39.68
C PHE A 529 -33.89 -13.86 39.90
N ILE A 530 -34.59 -13.60 41.00
CA ILE A 530 -36.00 -13.99 41.19
C ILE A 530 -36.87 -13.07 40.33
#